data_AF-A0AA93BBG3-F1
#
_entry.id   AF-A0AA93BBG3-F1
#
_cell.length_a   1.000
_cell.length_b   1.000
_cell.length_c   1.000
_cell.angle_alpha   90.00
_cell.angle_beta   90.00
_cell.angle_gamma   90.00
#
_symmetry.space_group_name_H-M   'P 1'
#
loop_
_entity.id
_entity.type
_entity.pdbx_description
1 polymer ?
#
loop_
_entity_poly.entity_id
_entity_poly.type
_entity_poly.pdbx_seq_one_letter_code
_entity_poly.pdbx_strand_id
1 'polypeptide(L)'
;MIMRLKNLFGMAAMLALAASCSENELGDSVNNGANEHGARYATFTIVLPTTNGTRAAGDPTYEDGTPNEYAVNNATLLVFQNELGKQESEAKFVESVELGDMKPWTGNNDNPNVITTEANVTAKLNNFKSDYEGNYYAVILLNNNIDASQKKVNLPVNGTTFANWQRDNVSNSINSTENGFYMANAVKVTGTATETLVLIDKNKVTTNESAAQSAATVYVERGVAKVTMTTFSEMDVTGIEGDKVTITAWDLDVTNKKSYPLHNVYNFDGFDAYWNAIWNEPRFTSGHTAFNRAHWGIDPNYSTIDNGSSSADAEKTDEFNYKASTYDFSAAGTAKNPKYCLENTFSLDHQYQNQTTRVIMKATYVPKDLTEGETFYMFDGKSGYFTESTLKTQISTAITNAGYPATDFTVALTDMKEAGKHVLTASDITKVYGSVDVDDVFLGKVNAALGLTDGKKISTYKDGVSYYIARIKHFGDAQTPWNSGEPTYGTGVEAKKKYLGRYGMVRNNWYELTVNSVSNPGSPDVPEVNPNTPDDEGDKYYINCSVKILSWAKRVHGIDL
;
A
#
# COMPACT_ATOMS: atom_id res chain seq x y z
N MET A 1 -24.09 44.48 -53.64
CA MET A 1 -24.28 43.02 -53.61
C MET A 1 -23.51 42.47 -52.41
N ILE A 2 -24.27 42.16 -51.35
CA ILE A 2 -24.00 41.18 -50.28
C ILE A 2 -22.60 41.17 -49.63
N MET A 3 -22.53 41.80 -48.45
CA MET A 3 -21.57 41.49 -47.39
C MET A 3 -22.10 40.25 -46.63
N ARG A 4 -21.35 39.16 -46.56
CA ARG A 4 -21.75 37.93 -45.86
C ARG A 4 -21.40 38.04 -44.37
N LEU A 5 -22.42 38.11 -43.52
CA LEU A 5 -22.30 37.85 -42.09
C LEU A 5 -21.88 36.39 -41.86
N LYS A 6 -20.80 36.19 -41.09
CA LYS A 6 -20.52 34.94 -40.38
C LYS A 6 -20.11 35.31 -38.96
N ASN A 7 -20.58 34.53 -38.00
CA ASN A 7 -20.31 34.57 -36.55
C ASN A 7 -21.35 35.31 -35.70
N LEU A 8 -22.47 34.63 -35.46
CA LEU A 8 -23.27 34.80 -34.24
C LEU A 8 -24.19 33.59 -34.08
N PHE A 9 -23.70 32.51 -33.48
CA PHE A 9 -24.50 31.46 -32.82
C PHE A 9 -23.58 30.70 -31.87
N GLY A 10 -23.29 31.31 -30.72
CA GLY A 10 -22.77 30.63 -29.53
C GLY A 10 -23.93 30.45 -28.54
N MET A 11 -23.90 29.35 -27.80
CA MET A 11 -24.89 28.89 -26.81
C MET A 11 -26.22 28.38 -27.37
N ALA A 12 -26.27 27.06 -27.62
CA ALA A 12 -27.48 26.27 -27.45
C ALA A 12 -27.12 25.03 -26.62
N ALA A 13 -27.93 24.79 -25.59
CA ALA A 13 -27.74 23.83 -24.52
C ALA A 13 -27.61 22.38 -25.00
N MET A 14 -26.68 21.62 -24.42
CA MET A 14 -26.77 20.16 -24.40
C MET A 14 -27.84 19.74 -23.38
N LEU A 15 -29.04 19.51 -23.90
CA LEU A 15 -30.18 18.87 -23.25
C LEU A 15 -30.28 17.45 -23.83
N ALA A 16 -29.72 16.47 -23.13
CA ALA A 16 -29.98 15.02 -23.20
C ALA A 16 -28.95 14.37 -22.24
N LEU A 17 -29.29 13.59 -21.22
CA LEU A 17 -30.03 12.34 -21.30
C LEU A 17 -30.76 12.07 -19.97
N ALA A 18 -32.08 11.92 -20.04
CA ALA A 18 -32.84 11.15 -19.06
C ALA A 18 -33.02 9.74 -19.64
N ALA A 19 -32.53 8.72 -18.93
CA ALA A 19 -33.01 7.34 -18.87
C ALA A 19 -31.87 6.39 -18.45
N SER A 20 -31.68 6.23 -17.13
CA SER A 20 -31.15 5.00 -16.55
C SER A 20 -31.95 4.64 -15.29
N CYS A 21 -33.28 4.55 -15.43
CA CYS A 21 -34.06 3.72 -14.53
C CYS A 21 -33.65 2.26 -14.80
N SER A 22 -32.75 1.71 -13.98
CA SER A 22 -32.71 0.26 -13.78
C SER A 22 -33.64 -0.05 -12.63
N GLU A 23 -34.85 -0.49 -12.96
CA GLU A 23 -35.66 -1.27 -12.03
C GLU A 23 -34.94 -2.61 -11.83
N ASN A 24 -34.43 -2.83 -10.62
CA ASN A 24 -34.23 -4.16 -10.07
C ASN A 24 -34.86 -4.15 -8.68
N GLU A 25 -36.16 -4.48 -8.61
CA GLU A 25 -36.77 -4.95 -7.37
C GLU A 25 -36.18 -6.32 -7.05
N LEU A 26 -35.25 -6.37 -6.09
CA LEU A 26 -34.97 -7.58 -5.34
C LEU A 26 -34.67 -7.23 -3.87
N GLY A 27 -35.67 -7.43 -3.03
CA GLY A 27 -35.56 -8.14 -1.75
C GLY A 27 -34.91 -7.43 -0.56
N ASP A 28 -35.76 -7.00 0.37
CA ASP A 28 -35.49 -6.61 1.76
C ASP A 28 -34.72 -5.30 2.02
N SER A 29 -35.46 -4.19 1.95
CA SER A 29 -35.19 -3.02 2.79
C SER A 29 -36.35 -2.81 3.78
N VAL A 30 -35.96 -2.70 5.05
CA VAL A 30 -36.85 -2.51 6.20
C VAL A 30 -37.68 -1.25 5.99
N ASN A 31 -38.99 -1.45 5.94
CA ASN A 31 -40.01 -0.41 5.84
C ASN A 31 -39.89 0.56 7.03
N ASN A 32 -39.39 1.77 6.80
CA ASN A 32 -39.36 2.84 7.79
C ASN A 32 -39.68 4.18 7.13
N GLY A 33 -40.97 4.57 7.19
CA GLY A 33 -41.45 5.93 6.97
C GLY A 33 -41.65 6.31 5.50
N ALA A 34 -42.86 6.11 4.97
CA ALA A 34 -43.28 6.80 3.75
C ALA A 34 -43.16 8.33 3.96
N ASN A 35 -42.50 9.02 3.02
CA ASN A 35 -42.28 10.46 3.11
C ASN A 35 -43.62 11.21 2.98
N GLU A 36 -44.09 11.88 4.03
CA GLU A 36 -45.26 12.76 3.98
C GLU A 36 -45.05 13.96 3.00
N HIS A 37 -43.81 14.21 2.58
CA HIS A 37 -43.45 15.34 1.70
C HIS A 37 -43.27 14.99 0.22
N GLY A 38 -43.45 13.72 -0.18
CA GLY A 38 -43.26 13.25 -1.56
C GLY A 38 -41.78 13.10 -1.97
N ALA A 39 -41.53 12.50 -3.15
CA ALA A 39 -40.18 12.24 -3.64
C ALA A 39 -39.33 13.52 -3.77
N ARG A 40 -38.04 13.40 -3.45
CA ARG A 40 -37.05 14.47 -3.58
C ARG A 40 -35.90 14.01 -4.47
N TYR A 41 -35.34 14.92 -5.24
CA TYR A 41 -34.30 14.64 -6.22
C TYR A 41 -33.14 15.61 -6.05
N ALA A 42 -31.91 15.09 -6.14
CA ALA A 42 -30.68 15.87 -6.08
C ALA A 42 -29.66 15.26 -7.03
N THR A 43 -28.91 16.10 -7.75
CA THR A 43 -27.79 15.64 -8.59
C THR A 43 -26.50 15.69 -7.78
N PHE A 44 -25.67 14.67 -7.93
CA PHE A 44 -24.34 14.57 -7.34
C PHE A 44 -23.30 14.54 -8.45
N THR A 45 -22.27 15.36 -8.33
CA THR A 45 -21.10 15.32 -9.23
C THR A 45 -20.01 14.52 -8.54
N ILE A 46 -19.63 13.37 -9.09
CA ILE A 46 -18.56 12.52 -8.57
C ILE A 46 -17.30 12.81 -9.35
N VAL A 47 -16.19 13.07 -8.67
CA VAL A 47 -14.89 13.37 -9.26
C VAL A 47 -13.90 12.27 -8.87
N LEU A 48 -13.50 11.42 -9.81
CA LEU A 48 -12.43 10.43 -9.55
C LEU A 48 -11.08 11.15 -9.36
N PRO A 49 -10.06 10.48 -8.81
CA PRO A 49 -8.72 11.05 -8.69
C PRO A 49 -8.16 11.58 -10.04
N THR A 50 -7.82 12.87 -10.07
CA THR A 50 -7.22 13.57 -11.22
C THR A 50 -5.90 14.24 -10.85
N THR A 51 -5.03 14.53 -11.83
CA THR A 51 -3.83 15.35 -11.62
C THR A 51 -4.10 16.82 -11.89
N ASN A 52 -3.76 17.70 -10.94
CA ASN A 52 -3.41 19.10 -11.22
C ASN A 52 -2.31 19.55 -10.23
N GLY A 53 -1.29 18.72 -10.02
CA GLY A 53 -0.18 19.05 -9.13
C GLY A 53 1.09 18.26 -9.44
N THR A 54 2.20 18.97 -9.61
CA THR A 54 3.56 18.44 -9.66
C THR A 54 3.96 17.95 -8.26
N ARG A 55 4.09 16.64 -8.09
CA ARG A 55 4.82 16.08 -6.93
C ARG A 55 6.15 15.53 -7.44
N ALA A 56 7.22 16.21 -7.02
CA ALA A 56 8.66 16.06 -7.32
C ALA A 56 9.25 16.97 -8.42
N ALA A 57 10.43 17.50 -8.13
CA ALA A 57 11.32 18.18 -9.06
C ALA A 57 12.11 17.14 -9.89
N GLY A 58 12.22 17.39 -11.20
CA GLY A 58 12.78 16.46 -12.19
C GLY A 58 11.63 15.80 -12.97
N ASP A 59 11.45 16.23 -14.23
CA ASP A 59 10.27 15.97 -15.06
C ASP A 59 9.73 14.53 -14.95
N PRO A 60 8.54 14.32 -14.35
CA PRO A 60 7.90 13.01 -14.36
C PRO A 60 7.35 12.73 -15.75
N THR A 61 7.73 11.60 -16.35
CA THR A 61 6.83 10.91 -17.28
C THR A 61 5.65 10.42 -16.45
N TYR A 62 4.51 11.07 -16.60
CA TYR A 62 3.31 10.67 -15.89
C TYR A 62 2.72 9.47 -16.60
N GLU A 63 2.86 8.30 -15.98
CA GLU A 63 2.17 7.09 -16.45
C GLU A 63 0.73 7.10 -15.96
N ASP A 64 -0.18 6.73 -16.85
CA ASP A 64 -1.60 6.63 -16.52
C ASP A 64 -1.91 5.36 -15.74
N GLY A 65 -2.92 5.45 -14.86
CA GLY A 65 -3.53 4.22 -14.38
C GLY A 65 -4.24 3.45 -15.51
N THR A 66 -4.47 2.15 -15.32
CA THR A 66 -5.12 1.31 -16.33
C THR A 66 -6.64 1.60 -16.40
N PRO A 67 -7.33 1.35 -17.52
CA PRO A 67 -8.79 1.51 -17.60
C PRO A 67 -9.55 0.78 -16.49
N ASN A 68 -9.08 -0.40 -16.08
CA ASN A 68 -9.68 -1.20 -14.99
C ASN A 68 -9.56 -0.52 -13.63
N GLU A 69 -8.48 0.25 -13.39
CA GLU A 69 -8.30 1.02 -12.15
C GLU A 69 -9.28 2.18 -12.02
N TYR A 70 -9.96 2.60 -13.10
CA TYR A 70 -10.96 3.69 -13.11
C TYR A 70 -12.38 3.20 -13.42
N ALA A 71 -12.57 1.92 -13.70
CA ALA A 71 -13.88 1.39 -14.03
C ALA A 71 -14.81 1.55 -12.81
N VAL A 72 -16.00 2.08 -13.04
CA VAL A 72 -17.08 2.14 -12.04
C VAL A 72 -18.22 1.26 -12.54
N ASN A 73 -18.50 0.20 -11.78
CA ASN A 73 -19.49 -0.82 -12.10
C ASN A 73 -20.74 -0.69 -11.24
N ASN A 74 -20.60 -0.14 -10.04
CA ASN A 74 -21.69 0.18 -9.13
C ASN A 74 -21.33 1.37 -8.24
N ALA A 75 -22.34 2.10 -7.80
CA ALA A 75 -22.21 3.21 -6.90
C ALA A 75 -23.40 3.24 -5.94
N THR A 76 -23.14 3.54 -4.68
CA THR A 76 -24.15 3.70 -3.63
C THR A 76 -23.93 5.05 -2.96
N LEU A 77 -24.98 5.87 -2.89
CA LEU A 77 -25.03 7.07 -2.06
C LEU A 77 -25.50 6.68 -0.65
N LEU A 78 -24.80 7.15 0.37
CA LEU A 78 -25.24 7.15 1.75
C LEU A 78 -25.54 8.58 2.17
N VAL A 79 -26.72 8.80 2.74
CA VAL A 79 -27.14 10.09 3.25
C VAL A 79 -27.07 10.07 4.77
N PHE A 80 -26.36 11.03 5.33
CA PHE A 80 -26.30 11.30 6.76
C PHE A 80 -26.99 12.64 7.06
N GLN A 81 -27.48 12.82 8.28
CA GLN A 81 -28.01 14.09 8.75
C GLN A 81 -27.40 14.47 10.10
N ASN A 82 -27.28 15.77 10.35
CA ASN A 82 -26.84 16.28 11.64
C ASN A 82 -27.48 17.63 11.98
N GLU A 83 -27.50 18.02 13.25
CA GLU A 83 -27.91 19.38 13.66
C GLU A 83 -26.85 20.40 13.21
N LEU A 84 -27.26 21.68 13.09
CA LEU A 84 -26.32 22.75 12.73
C LEU A 84 -25.21 22.90 13.77
N GLY A 85 -23.97 23.07 13.31
CA GLY A 85 -22.80 23.31 14.17
C GLY A 85 -22.27 22.08 14.92
N LYS A 86 -22.81 20.89 14.65
CA LYS A 86 -22.30 19.62 15.18
C LYS A 86 -21.16 19.06 14.32
N GLN A 87 -20.30 18.24 14.95
CA GLN A 87 -19.20 17.58 14.24
C GLN A 87 -19.73 16.50 13.29
N GLU A 88 -19.08 16.30 12.14
CA GLU A 88 -19.53 15.28 11.17
C GLU A 88 -19.51 13.85 11.78
N SER A 89 -18.67 13.59 12.78
CA SER A 89 -18.61 12.34 13.54
C SER A 89 -19.93 11.95 14.20
N GLU A 90 -20.75 12.94 14.57
CA GLU A 90 -22.06 12.77 15.19
C GLU A 90 -23.19 12.60 14.16
N ALA A 91 -22.93 12.81 12.87
CA ALA A 91 -23.94 12.73 11.83
C ALA A 91 -24.52 11.32 11.76
N LYS A 92 -25.86 11.21 11.72
CA LYS A 92 -26.58 9.93 11.75
C LYS A 92 -26.99 9.52 10.35
N PHE A 93 -26.77 8.26 10.01
CA PHE A 93 -27.21 7.69 8.75
C PHE A 93 -28.73 7.71 8.64
N VAL A 94 -29.25 7.99 7.45
CA VAL A 94 -30.68 8.19 7.16
C VAL A 94 -31.18 7.23 6.07
N GLU A 95 -30.46 7.14 4.94
CA GLU A 95 -30.83 6.27 3.83
C GLU A 95 -29.64 5.98 2.91
N SER A 96 -29.73 4.87 2.19
CA SER A 96 -28.84 4.55 1.07
C SER A 96 -29.62 4.50 -0.25
N VAL A 97 -29.00 4.96 -1.33
CA VAL A 97 -29.57 4.94 -2.68
C VAL A 97 -28.57 4.28 -3.62
N GLU A 98 -28.98 3.22 -4.30
CA GLU A 98 -28.17 2.61 -5.37
C GLU A 98 -28.25 3.49 -6.63
N LEU A 99 -27.09 3.77 -7.23
CA LEU A 99 -26.91 4.74 -8.32
C LEU A 99 -26.46 4.08 -9.64
N GLY A 100 -26.32 2.75 -9.66
CA GLY A 100 -25.85 2.01 -10.83
C GLY A 100 -24.39 2.31 -11.18
N ASP A 101 -24.04 2.25 -12.47
CA ASP A 101 -22.66 2.45 -12.96
C ASP A 101 -22.31 3.93 -13.25
N MET A 102 -23.26 4.83 -13.00
CA MET A 102 -23.16 6.29 -13.17
C MET A 102 -22.72 6.73 -14.58
N LYS A 103 -23.04 5.96 -15.63
CA LYS A 103 -22.83 6.40 -17.02
C LYS A 103 -23.88 7.44 -17.44
N PRO A 104 -23.54 8.38 -18.36
CA PRO A 104 -22.23 8.54 -18.99
C PRO A 104 -21.24 9.31 -18.10
N TRP A 105 -20.00 8.82 -18.05
CA TRP A 105 -18.87 9.59 -17.54
C TRP A 105 -18.49 10.64 -18.59
N THR A 106 -18.55 11.92 -18.24
CA THR A 106 -18.39 13.01 -19.22
C THR A 106 -16.94 13.25 -19.54
N GLY A 107 -16.52 12.92 -20.77
CA GLY A 107 -15.32 13.47 -21.39
C GLY A 107 -15.61 14.71 -22.19
N ASN A 108 -14.88 15.78 -21.94
CA ASN A 108 -15.00 16.96 -22.78
C ASN A 108 -14.09 16.78 -24.00
N ASN A 109 -14.69 16.49 -25.15
CA ASN A 109 -13.99 16.08 -26.38
C ASN A 109 -13.13 17.18 -27.05
N ASP A 110 -13.05 18.38 -26.49
CA ASP A 110 -12.43 19.54 -27.17
C ASP A 110 -11.03 19.92 -26.65
N ASN A 111 -10.43 19.17 -25.72
CA ASN A 111 -9.05 19.43 -25.26
C ASN A 111 -8.26 18.14 -24.94
N PRO A 112 -7.22 17.80 -25.75
CA PRO A 112 -6.43 16.58 -25.57
C PRO A 112 -5.53 16.57 -24.30
N ASN A 113 -5.51 17.66 -23.52
CA ASN A 113 -4.78 17.78 -22.25
C ASN A 113 -5.70 17.78 -21.01
N VAL A 114 -7.00 17.53 -21.16
CA VAL A 114 -7.97 17.58 -20.05
C VAL A 114 -8.32 16.18 -19.53
N ILE A 115 -8.24 16.04 -18.22
CA ILE A 115 -8.57 14.82 -17.50
C ILE A 115 -10.09 14.65 -17.44
N THR A 116 -10.57 13.49 -17.89
CA THR A 116 -11.98 13.12 -17.93
C THR A 116 -12.27 12.06 -16.85
N THR A 117 -12.98 12.44 -15.78
CA THR A 117 -13.20 11.59 -14.58
C THR A 117 -14.46 11.95 -13.78
N GLU A 118 -15.36 12.75 -14.38
CA GLU A 118 -16.55 13.23 -13.68
C GLU A 118 -17.81 12.54 -14.19
N ALA A 119 -18.74 12.24 -13.28
CA ALA A 119 -20.09 11.81 -13.61
C ALA A 119 -21.09 12.61 -12.80
N ASN A 120 -22.23 12.94 -13.43
CA ASN A 120 -23.38 13.51 -12.74
C ASN A 120 -24.46 12.44 -12.65
N VAL A 121 -25.00 12.24 -11.45
CA VAL A 121 -26.07 11.28 -11.22
C VAL A 121 -27.15 11.91 -10.36
N THR A 122 -28.40 11.77 -10.77
CA THR A 122 -29.55 12.24 -10.01
C THR A 122 -30.06 11.11 -9.13
N ALA A 123 -30.09 11.32 -7.82
CA ALA A 123 -30.61 10.36 -6.85
C ALA A 123 -32.02 10.77 -6.42
N LYS A 124 -32.88 9.77 -6.22
CA LYS A 124 -34.17 9.93 -5.53
C LYS A 124 -33.96 9.71 -4.04
N LEU A 125 -34.14 10.76 -3.25
CA LEU A 125 -34.01 10.76 -1.79
C LEU A 125 -35.38 10.54 -1.18
N ASN A 126 -35.57 9.40 -0.51
CA ASN A 126 -36.86 9.02 0.06
C ASN A 126 -37.04 9.56 1.47
N ASN A 127 -35.95 9.78 2.21
CA ASN A 127 -35.99 10.20 3.62
C ASN A 127 -35.52 11.65 3.84
N PHE A 128 -35.26 12.40 2.76
CA PHE A 128 -34.96 13.82 2.83
C PHE A 128 -36.18 14.65 3.22
N LYS A 129 -36.02 15.49 4.24
CA LYS A 129 -37.04 16.42 4.75
C LYS A 129 -36.61 17.87 4.54
N SER A 130 -37.39 18.62 3.77
CA SER A 130 -37.07 20.02 3.44
C SER A 130 -37.20 21.00 4.62
N ASP A 131 -38.01 20.64 5.61
CA ASP A 131 -38.23 21.39 6.85
C ASP A 131 -37.24 21.02 7.97
N TYR A 132 -36.36 20.04 7.74
CA TYR A 132 -35.30 19.73 8.69
C TYR A 132 -34.31 20.90 8.79
N GLU A 133 -34.19 21.47 9.98
CA GLU A 133 -33.36 22.65 10.24
C GLU A 133 -31.87 22.34 10.12
N GLY A 134 -31.46 21.10 10.39
CA GLY A 134 -30.07 20.64 10.28
C GLY A 134 -29.57 20.44 8.85
N ASN A 135 -28.40 19.83 8.72
CA ASN A 135 -27.74 19.55 7.45
C ASN A 135 -27.88 18.10 7.04
N TYR A 136 -27.90 17.85 5.74
CA TYR A 136 -27.72 16.54 5.13
C TYR A 136 -26.34 16.45 4.46
N TYR A 137 -25.75 15.27 4.48
CA TYR A 137 -24.43 15.01 3.95
C TYR A 137 -24.41 13.73 3.12
N ALA A 138 -23.51 13.70 2.13
CA ALA A 138 -23.34 12.60 1.20
C ALA A 138 -22.01 11.87 1.43
N VAL A 139 -22.08 10.53 1.42
CA VAL A 139 -20.95 9.62 1.17
C VAL A 139 -21.25 8.81 -0.06
N ILE A 140 -20.30 8.74 -0.98
CA ILE A 140 -20.36 7.90 -2.17
C ILE A 140 -19.44 6.69 -1.95
N LEU A 141 -19.98 5.50 -2.19
CA LEU A 141 -19.22 4.26 -2.28
C LEU A 141 -19.24 3.76 -3.72
N LEU A 142 -18.08 3.61 -4.34
CA LEU A 142 -17.94 3.06 -5.69
C LEU A 142 -17.37 1.65 -5.63
N ASN A 143 -17.88 0.77 -6.49
CA ASN A 143 -17.46 -0.63 -6.61
C ASN A 143 -17.45 -1.37 -5.27
N ASN A 144 -18.46 -1.10 -4.44
CA ASN A 144 -18.61 -1.74 -3.14
C ASN A 144 -19.13 -3.17 -3.27
N ASN A 145 -19.82 -3.53 -4.36
CA ASN A 145 -20.27 -4.89 -4.58
C ASN A 145 -19.09 -5.79 -4.95
N ILE A 146 -18.94 -6.92 -4.26
CA ILE A 146 -18.10 -8.05 -4.69
C ILE A 146 -18.94 -8.92 -5.63
N ASP A 147 -20.14 -9.26 -5.20
CA ASP A 147 -21.17 -9.92 -6.00
C ASP A 147 -22.56 -9.36 -5.63
N ALA A 148 -23.63 -10.05 -6.02
CA ALA A 148 -25.00 -9.63 -5.74
C ALA A 148 -25.37 -9.60 -4.24
N SER A 149 -24.65 -10.35 -3.40
CA SER A 149 -24.91 -10.55 -1.97
C SER A 149 -23.79 -10.03 -1.06
N GLN A 150 -22.56 -9.98 -1.55
CA GLN A 150 -21.39 -9.59 -0.77
C GLN A 150 -20.93 -8.17 -1.12
N LYS A 151 -20.64 -7.39 -0.08
CA LYS A 151 -20.09 -6.02 -0.19
C LYS A 151 -18.68 -6.00 0.40
N LYS A 152 -17.81 -5.13 -0.11
CA LYS A 152 -16.48 -4.87 0.44
C LYS A 152 -16.57 -4.15 1.77
N VAL A 153 -17.55 -3.27 1.91
CA VAL A 153 -17.86 -2.50 3.11
C VAL A 153 -19.35 -2.61 3.38
N ASN A 154 -19.73 -2.93 4.62
CA ASN A 154 -21.15 -3.03 4.99
C ASN A 154 -21.79 -1.64 5.01
N LEU A 155 -23.07 -1.56 4.62
CA LEU A 155 -23.80 -0.30 4.72
C LEU A 155 -24.16 0.00 6.20
N PRO A 156 -24.21 1.27 6.62
CA PRO A 156 -24.64 1.65 7.96
C PRO A 156 -26.11 1.28 8.21
N VAL A 157 -26.45 1.05 9.47
CA VAL A 157 -27.86 0.90 9.91
C VAL A 157 -28.44 2.27 10.24
N ASN A 158 -29.72 2.49 9.93
CA ASN A 158 -30.41 3.78 10.18
C ASN A 158 -30.18 4.28 11.61
N GLY A 159 -29.81 5.55 11.76
CA GLY A 159 -29.50 6.18 13.05
C GLY A 159 -28.08 5.97 13.57
N THR A 160 -27.28 5.07 12.95
CA THR A 160 -25.86 4.90 13.31
C THR A 160 -25.09 6.18 13.00
N THR A 161 -24.23 6.62 13.92
CA THR A 161 -23.37 7.78 13.67
C THR A 161 -22.27 7.44 12.69
N PHE A 162 -21.80 8.43 11.93
CA PHE A 162 -20.72 8.27 10.99
C PHE A 162 -19.45 7.71 11.65
N ALA A 163 -19.07 8.23 12.82
CA ALA A 163 -17.90 7.73 13.55
C ALA A 163 -18.05 6.27 14.00
N ASN A 164 -19.23 5.85 14.48
CA ASN A 164 -19.45 4.46 14.87
C ASN A 164 -19.41 3.53 13.64
N TRP A 165 -20.06 3.92 12.54
CA TRP A 165 -19.99 3.12 11.31
C TRP A 165 -18.56 3.00 10.78
N GLN A 166 -17.80 4.10 10.75
CA GLN A 166 -16.42 4.07 10.27
C GLN A 166 -15.52 3.21 11.17
N ARG A 167 -15.63 3.36 12.50
CA ARG A 167 -14.83 2.61 13.48
C ARG A 167 -15.16 1.11 13.49
N ASP A 168 -16.45 0.77 13.49
CA ASP A 168 -16.89 -0.61 13.74
C ASP A 168 -16.88 -1.47 12.47
N ASN A 169 -16.79 -0.86 11.29
CA ASN A 169 -16.88 -1.55 9.98
C ASN A 169 -15.51 -1.72 9.31
N VAL A 170 -14.50 -2.12 10.08
CA VAL A 170 -13.18 -2.48 9.57
C VAL A 170 -13.30 -3.67 8.62
N SER A 171 -12.77 -3.53 7.39
CA SER A 171 -12.95 -4.52 6.33
C SER A 171 -11.63 -5.10 5.84
N ASN A 172 -11.64 -6.41 5.58
CA ASN A 172 -10.57 -7.16 4.93
C ASN A 172 -10.77 -7.35 3.41
N SER A 173 -11.85 -6.81 2.85
CA SER A 173 -12.28 -7.07 1.47
C SER A 173 -12.09 -5.88 0.54
N ILE A 174 -11.64 -4.72 1.05
CA ILE A 174 -11.42 -3.48 0.26
C ILE A 174 -10.38 -3.69 -0.86
N ASN A 175 -9.43 -4.61 -0.68
CA ASN A 175 -8.41 -4.93 -1.68
C ASN A 175 -8.90 -5.88 -2.79
N SER A 176 -10.12 -6.39 -2.71
CA SER A 176 -10.70 -7.22 -3.76
C SER A 176 -10.88 -6.41 -5.05
N THR A 177 -10.36 -6.96 -6.15
CA THR A 177 -10.53 -6.41 -7.50
C THR A 177 -11.81 -6.89 -8.18
N GLU A 178 -12.56 -7.80 -7.55
CA GLU A 178 -13.85 -8.24 -8.05
C GLU A 178 -14.78 -7.04 -8.18
N ASN A 179 -15.42 -6.92 -9.36
CA ASN A 179 -16.30 -5.82 -9.71
C ASN A 179 -15.68 -4.41 -9.55
N GLY A 180 -14.35 -4.28 -9.70
CA GLY A 180 -13.63 -3.00 -9.80
C GLY A 180 -12.94 -2.57 -8.50
N PHE A 181 -12.20 -1.46 -8.53
CA PHE A 181 -11.52 -0.96 -7.33
C PHE A 181 -12.48 -0.19 -6.44
N TYR A 182 -12.55 -0.55 -5.15
CA TYR A 182 -13.34 0.20 -4.18
C TYR A 182 -12.84 1.65 -4.08
N MET A 183 -13.76 2.60 -4.16
CA MET A 183 -13.48 4.02 -3.92
C MET A 183 -14.54 4.62 -3.00
N ALA A 184 -14.15 5.60 -2.19
CA ALA A 184 -15.08 6.35 -1.34
C ALA A 184 -14.68 7.81 -1.25
N ASN A 185 -15.46 8.64 -0.55
CA ASN A 185 -15.13 10.05 -0.35
C ASN A 185 -13.67 10.24 0.10
N ALA A 186 -13.03 11.23 -0.48
CA ALA A 186 -11.75 11.75 -0.06
C ALA A 186 -11.91 12.70 1.12
N VAL A 187 -10.88 12.79 1.96
CA VAL A 187 -10.84 13.77 3.06
C VAL A 187 -10.32 15.10 2.54
N LYS A 188 -11.12 16.15 2.73
CA LYS A 188 -10.74 17.54 2.47
C LYS A 188 -10.14 18.16 3.72
N VAL A 189 -9.09 18.97 3.55
CA VAL A 189 -8.41 19.71 4.60
C VAL A 189 -8.65 21.21 4.43
N THR A 190 -9.21 21.85 5.44
CA THR A 190 -9.49 23.30 5.47
C THR A 190 -8.84 23.90 6.72
N GLY A 191 -7.66 24.52 6.55
CA GLY A 191 -6.86 24.97 7.69
C GLY A 191 -6.44 23.77 8.56
N THR A 192 -6.85 23.77 9.83
CA THR A 192 -6.63 22.65 10.76
C THR A 192 -7.78 21.65 10.83
N ALA A 193 -8.87 21.88 10.09
CA ALA A 193 -10.05 21.02 10.09
C ALA A 193 -10.04 20.05 8.90
N THR A 194 -10.71 18.93 9.08
CA THR A 194 -10.92 17.91 8.05
C THR A 194 -12.40 17.62 7.85
N GLU A 195 -12.80 17.39 6.60
CA GLU A 195 -14.17 17.07 6.21
C GLU A 195 -14.16 15.83 5.31
N THR A 196 -14.87 14.79 5.71
CA THR A 196 -15.07 13.56 4.92
C THR A 196 -16.46 13.53 4.31
N LEU A 197 -17.45 14.02 5.07
CA LEU A 197 -18.84 14.13 4.64
C LEU A 197 -19.02 15.38 3.77
N VAL A 198 -19.69 15.23 2.62
CA VAL A 198 -19.95 16.37 1.71
C VAL A 198 -21.34 16.92 1.95
N LEU A 199 -21.45 18.21 2.29
CA LEU A 199 -22.73 18.88 2.50
C LEU A 199 -23.61 18.82 1.24
N ILE A 200 -24.88 18.46 1.42
CA ILE A 200 -25.91 18.50 0.37
C ILE A 200 -26.58 19.88 0.43
N ASP A 201 -26.47 20.67 -0.63
CA ASP A 201 -27.15 21.96 -0.74
C ASP A 201 -28.67 21.76 -0.85
N LYS A 202 -29.36 21.97 0.28
CA LYS A 202 -30.82 21.80 0.39
C LYS A 202 -31.59 22.65 -0.63
N ASN A 203 -31.04 23.80 -1.07
CA ASN A 203 -31.71 24.69 -2.03
C ASN A 203 -31.73 24.12 -3.46
N LYS A 204 -30.90 23.11 -3.74
CA LYS A 204 -30.81 22.44 -5.05
C LYS A 204 -31.53 21.10 -5.07
N VAL A 205 -32.11 20.69 -3.94
CA VAL A 205 -32.98 19.53 -3.84
C VAL A 205 -34.39 19.92 -4.26
N THR A 206 -34.98 19.15 -5.17
CA THR A 206 -36.26 19.49 -5.83
C THR A 206 -37.27 18.34 -5.79
N THR A 207 -38.54 18.64 -6.02
CA THR A 207 -39.60 17.64 -6.23
C THR A 207 -39.62 17.07 -7.65
N ASN A 208 -38.95 17.71 -8.61
CA ASN A 208 -38.94 17.31 -10.02
C ASN A 208 -37.54 16.86 -10.44
N GLU A 209 -37.39 15.58 -10.78
CA GLU A 209 -36.14 14.97 -11.25
C GLU A 209 -35.47 15.77 -12.38
N SER A 210 -36.24 16.24 -13.36
CA SER A 210 -35.71 16.98 -14.52
C SER A 210 -35.19 18.38 -14.16
N ALA A 211 -35.51 18.88 -12.96
CA ALA A 211 -35.08 20.17 -12.45
C ALA A 211 -33.96 20.05 -11.41
N ALA A 212 -33.47 18.83 -11.13
CA ALA A 212 -32.41 18.61 -10.16
C ALA A 212 -31.12 19.29 -10.63
N GLN A 213 -30.47 19.99 -9.69
CA GLN A 213 -29.17 20.62 -9.91
C GLN A 213 -28.12 19.91 -9.07
N SER A 214 -26.84 20.11 -9.41
CA SER A 214 -25.73 19.56 -8.62
C SER A 214 -25.74 20.15 -7.20
N ALA A 215 -26.23 19.34 -6.26
CA ALA A 215 -26.38 19.67 -4.84
C ALA A 215 -25.09 19.39 -4.05
N ALA A 216 -24.20 18.56 -4.58
CA ALA A 216 -22.91 18.25 -3.99
C ALA A 216 -21.89 17.80 -5.06
N THR A 217 -20.63 18.18 -4.87
CA THR A 217 -19.48 17.66 -5.61
C THR A 217 -18.63 16.81 -4.67
N VAL A 218 -18.51 15.53 -4.98
CA VAL A 218 -17.85 14.52 -4.16
C VAL A 218 -16.58 14.05 -4.84
N TYR A 219 -15.43 14.41 -4.27
CA TYR A 219 -14.15 13.85 -4.67
C TYR A 219 -13.98 12.50 -4.00
N VAL A 220 -13.57 11.48 -4.76
CA VAL A 220 -13.34 10.14 -4.24
C VAL A 220 -11.87 9.73 -4.30
N GLU A 221 -11.55 8.62 -3.65
CA GLU A 221 -10.25 7.97 -3.67
C GLU A 221 -10.36 6.46 -3.51
N ARG A 222 -9.39 5.74 -4.08
CA ARG A 222 -9.28 4.30 -3.95
C ARG A 222 -8.98 3.88 -2.52
N GLY A 223 -9.55 2.75 -2.10
CA GLY A 223 -9.28 2.15 -0.78
C GLY A 223 -7.94 1.42 -0.65
N VAL A 224 -7.13 1.39 -1.71
CA VAL A 224 -5.83 0.68 -1.78
C VAL A 224 -4.71 1.63 -2.19
N ALA A 225 -3.47 1.25 -1.92
CA ALA A 225 -2.27 1.81 -2.53
C ALA A 225 -1.79 0.95 -3.71
N LYS A 226 -1.06 1.55 -4.65
CA LYS A 226 -0.43 0.87 -5.80
C LYS A 226 1.08 0.92 -5.67
N VAL A 227 1.74 -0.19 -5.98
CA VAL A 227 3.20 -0.30 -6.02
C VAL A 227 3.63 -0.85 -7.38
N THR A 228 4.64 -0.24 -7.97
CA THR A 228 5.33 -0.74 -9.18
C THR A 228 6.83 -0.67 -8.99
N MET A 229 7.55 -1.46 -9.77
CA MET A 229 9.01 -1.35 -9.89
C MET A 229 9.36 -0.82 -11.28
N THR A 230 10.43 -0.04 -11.38
CA THR A 230 11.05 0.22 -12.69
C THR A 230 11.59 -1.07 -13.29
N THR A 231 11.69 -1.13 -14.62
CA THR A 231 12.24 -2.30 -15.34
C THR A 231 13.57 -2.75 -14.73
N PHE A 232 13.73 -4.06 -14.57
CA PHE A 232 14.96 -4.64 -14.07
C PHE A 232 16.03 -4.73 -15.16
N SER A 233 17.27 -4.49 -14.78
CA SER A 233 18.45 -4.69 -15.61
C SER A 233 19.56 -5.30 -14.76
N GLU A 234 20.53 -5.95 -15.41
CA GLU A 234 21.77 -6.31 -14.75
C GLU A 234 22.50 -5.05 -14.26
N MET A 235 23.08 -5.13 -13.07
CA MET A 235 23.84 -4.06 -12.44
C MET A 235 25.19 -4.60 -11.94
N ASP A 236 26.20 -3.73 -11.93
CA ASP A 236 27.44 -3.97 -11.18
C ASP A 236 27.19 -3.83 -9.68
N VAL A 237 27.88 -4.65 -8.89
CA VAL A 237 27.84 -4.56 -7.43
C VAL A 237 28.81 -3.47 -6.97
N THR A 238 28.28 -2.47 -6.29
CA THR A 238 29.02 -1.31 -5.82
C THR A 238 30.05 -1.73 -4.77
N GLY A 239 31.33 -1.51 -5.06
CA GLY A 239 32.42 -1.83 -4.15
C GLY A 239 32.96 -3.26 -4.26
N ILE A 240 32.37 -4.12 -5.10
CA ILE A 240 32.86 -5.47 -5.37
C ILE A 240 33.09 -5.64 -6.87
N GLU A 241 34.35 -5.60 -7.29
CA GLU A 241 34.72 -5.59 -8.70
C GLU A 241 34.31 -6.89 -9.41
N GLY A 242 33.56 -6.75 -10.51
CA GLY A 242 33.22 -7.85 -11.42
C GLY A 242 31.99 -8.67 -11.01
N ASP A 243 31.50 -8.50 -9.79
CA ASP A 243 30.25 -9.12 -9.35
C ASP A 243 29.04 -8.43 -10.02
N LYS A 244 28.04 -9.26 -10.36
CA LYS A 244 26.81 -8.84 -11.05
C LYS A 244 25.58 -9.21 -10.26
N VAL A 245 24.52 -8.42 -10.43
CA VAL A 245 23.21 -8.71 -9.85
C VAL A 245 22.09 -8.30 -10.80
N THR A 246 21.07 -9.15 -10.91
CA THR A 246 19.87 -8.89 -11.69
C THR A 246 18.64 -9.19 -10.83
N ILE A 247 17.77 -8.20 -10.61
CA ILE A 247 16.46 -8.46 -9.99
C ILE A 247 15.59 -9.22 -11.00
N THR A 248 15.00 -10.33 -10.59
CA THR A 248 14.23 -11.22 -11.46
C THR A 248 12.74 -11.25 -11.12
N ALA A 249 12.40 -11.06 -9.85
CA ALA A 249 11.02 -10.97 -9.39
C ALA A 249 10.93 -10.09 -8.13
N TRP A 250 9.72 -9.62 -7.82
CA TRP A 250 9.50 -8.83 -6.62
C TRP A 250 8.09 -9.03 -6.08
N ASP A 251 7.91 -8.77 -4.80
CA ASP A 251 6.60 -8.86 -4.19
C ASP A 251 6.48 -8.05 -2.89
N LEU A 252 5.25 -7.80 -2.46
CA LEU A 252 4.96 -7.11 -1.20
C LEU A 252 4.91 -8.10 -0.04
N ASP A 253 5.35 -7.65 1.12
CA ASP A 253 5.32 -8.38 2.39
C ASP A 253 4.92 -7.42 3.51
N VAL A 254 4.47 -7.96 4.65
CA VAL A 254 3.94 -7.17 5.78
C VAL A 254 2.78 -6.28 5.33
N THR A 255 1.89 -6.81 4.48
CA THR A 255 0.73 -6.06 3.98
C THR A 255 -0.41 -6.12 4.98
N ASN A 256 -1.04 -4.97 5.25
CA ASN A 256 -2.18 -4.92 6.16
C ASN A 256 -3.34 -5.78 5.63
N LYS A 257 -4.02 -6.52 6.52
CA LYS A 257 -5.19 -7.35 6.21
C LYS A 257 -6.51 -6.59 6.29
N LYS A 258 -6.54 -5.41 6.90
CA LYS A 258 -7.80 -4.69 7.12
C LYS A 258 -7.65 -3.18 6.97
N SER A 259 -8.75 -2.50 6.66
CA SER A 259 -8.79 -1.05 6.46
C SER A 259 -10.15 -0.48 6.85
N TYR A 260 -10.18 0.80 7.22
CA TYR A 260 -11.44 1.51 7.42
C TYR A 260 -12.17 1.78 6.09
N PRO A 261 -13.51 1.84 6.12
CA PRO A 261 -14.35 2.15 4.96
C PRO A 261 -13.94 3.40 4.18
N LEU A 262 -13.52 4.44 4.88
CA LEU A 262 -13.00 5.69 4.32
C LEU A 262 -11.64 6.00 4.95
N HIS A 263 -10.89 6.90 4.31
CA HIS A 263 -9.65 7.43 4.88
C HIS A 263 -9.94 8.05 6.23
N ASN A 264 -9.41 7.45 7.27
CA ASN A 264 -9.72 7.85 8.62
C ASN A 264 -8.72 8.90 9.10
N VAL A 265 -9.26 10.07 9.42
CA VAL A 265 -8.53 11.16 10.08
C VAL A 265 -9.08 11.46 11.48
N TYR A 266 -10.00 10.63 11.97
CA TYR A 266 -10.45 10.69 13.35
C TYR A 266 -9.45 10.03 14.26
N ASN A 267 -8.96 10.83 15.21
CA ASN A 267 -8.06 10.37 16.25
C ASN A 267 -8.83 9.69 17.36
N PHE A 268 -9.09 8.39 17.21
CA PHE A 268 -9.77 7.59 18.23
C PHE A 268 -8.89 7.29 19.47
N ASP A 269 -7.58 7.54 19.35
CA ASP A 269 -6.56 7.15 20.35
C ASP A 269 -6.10 8.32 21.25
N GLY A 270 -6.70 9.50 21.13
CA GLY A 270 -6.53 10.60 22.11
C GLY A 270 -5.29 11.49 21.96
N PHE A 271 -4.70 11.60 20.77
CA PHE A 271 -3.57 12.50 20.48
C PHE A 271 -3.97 13.89 19.90
N ASP A 272 -5.05 14.49 20.38
CA ASP A 272 -5.79 15.55 19.66
C ASP A 272 -4.99 16.81 19.32
N ALA A 273 -4.17 17.30 20.24
CA ALA A 273 -3.52 18.61 20.08
C ALA A 273 -2.49 18.64 18.94
N TYR A 274 -1.68 17.58 18.80
CA TYR A 274 -0.74 17.49 17.69
C TYR A 274 -1.44 17.09 16.39
N TRP A 275 -2.38 16.13 16.46
CA TRP A 275 -3.11 15.64 15.29
C TRP A 275 -3.83 16.77 14.53
N ASN A 276 -4.49 17.68 15.24
CA ASN A 276 -5.15 18.83 14.60
C ASN A 276 -4.15 19.80 13.91
N ALA A 277 -2.93 19.89 14.42
CA ALA A 277 -1.91 20.79 13.89
C ALA A 277 -1.19 20.22 12.66
N ILE A 278 -1.18 18.90 12.45
CA ILE A 278 -0.46 18.27 11.32
C ILE A 278 -0.95 18.79 9.97
N TRP A 279 -2.22 19.15 9.88
CA TRP A 279 -2.86 19.63 8.65
C TRP A 279 -2.32 20.99 8.17
N ASN A 280 -1.63 21.73 9.03
CA ASN A 280 -0.89 22.93 8.62
C ASN A 280 0.49 22.62 8.01
N GLU A 281 1.03 21.41 8.21
CA GLU A 281 2.32 21.03 7.63
C GLU A 281 2.10 20.65 6.14
N PRO A 282 2.82 21.28 5.19
CA PRO A 282 2.60 21.06 3.76
C PRO A 282 2.73 19.61 3.29
N ARG A 283 3.49 18.77 4.00
CA ARG A 283 3.68 17.36 3.63
C ARG A 283 2.40 16.53 3.79
N PHE A 284 1.55 16.85 4.76
CA PHE A 284 0.34 16.09 5.07
C PHE A 284 -0.87 16.48 4.22
N THR A 285 -0.74 17.45 3.32
CA THR A 285 -1.86 17.94 2.51
C THR A 285 -1.48 18.13 1.05
N SER A 286 -2.46 18.16 0.16
CA SER A 286 -2.21 18.35 -1.28
C SER A 286 -1.79 19.76 -1.64
N GLY A 287 -2.24 20.76 -0.87
CA GLY A 287 -2.13 22.19 -1.17
C GLY A 287 -2.98 22.64 -2.36
N HIS A 288 -3.82 21.76 -2.92
CA HIS A 288 -4.56 22.04 -4.15
C HIS A 288 -5.76 22.95 -3.89
N THR A 289 -5.91 24.00 -4.70
CA THR A 289 -6.93 25.06 -4.50
C THR A 289 -8.37 24.58 -4.64
N ALA A 290 -8.65 23.64 -5.55
CA ALA A 290 -9.99 23.09 -5.72
C ALA A 290 -10.37 22.05 -4.63
N PHE A 291 -9.39 21.26 -4.18
CA PHE A 291 -9.61 20.19 -3.21
C PHE A 291 -8.29 19.86 -2.51
N ASN A 292 -8.06 20.47 -1.35
CA ASN A 292 -6.89 20.20 -0.54
C ASN A 292 -7.08 18.86 0.18
N ARG A 293 -6.37 17.81 -0.25
CA ARG A 293 -6.57 16.42 0.19
C ARG A 293 -5.66 16.08 1.36
N ALA A 294 -6.13 15.25 2.30
CA ALA A 294 -5.26 14.65 3.31
C ALA A 294 -4.29 13.62 2.68
N HIS A 295 -3.03 13.63 3.10
CA HIS A 295 -2.01 12.66 2.68
C HIS A 295 -1.52 11.75 3.80
N TRP A 296 -2.21 11.74 4.92
CA TRP A 296 -1.95 10.81 6.01
C TRP A 296 -3.25 10.48 6.72
N GLY A 297 -3.28 9.36 7.43
CA GLY A 297 -4.46 8.88 8.12
C GLY A 297 -4.08 7.88 9.21
N ILE A 298 -5.11 7.32 9.82
CA ILE A 298 -5.04 6.31 10.87
C ILE A 298 -5.68 5.05 10.31
N ASP A 299 -4.89 4.01 10.13
CA ASP A 299 -5.43 2.69 9.79
C ASP A 299 -5.97 1.96 11.06
N PRO A 300 -6.60 0.79 10.93
CA PRO A 300 -7.13 0.05 12.07
C PRO A 300 -6.09 -0.47 13.07
N ASN A 301 -4.80 -0.43 12.73
CA ASN A 301 -3.70 -1.01 13.50
C ASN A 301 -2.72 0.05 14.03
N TYR A 302 -2.99 1.33 13.75
CA TYR A 302 -2.07 2.48 13.80
C TYR A 302 -1.17 2.62 15.04
N SER A 303 -1.69 2.29 16.22
CA SER A 303 -0.95 2.36 17.50
C SER A 303 -1.25 1.18 18.42
N THR A 304 -1.65 0.05 17.83
CA THR A 304 -2.21 -1.09 18.58
C THR A 304 -1.25 -2.27 18.71
N ILE A 305 -0.15 -2.25 17.95
CA ILE A 305 0.80 -3.36 17.90
C ILE A 305 1.80 -3.21 19.05
N ASP A 306 1.87 -4.21 19.92
CA ASP A 306 2.85 -4.23 21.00
C ASP A 306 4.26 -4.54 20.46
N ASN A 307 5.16 -3.56 20.57
CA ASN A 307 6.55 -3.65 20.12
C ASN A 307 7.51 -4.15 21.22
N GLY A 308 6.97 -4.65 22.36
CA GLY A 308 7.74 -4.99 23.56
C GLY A 308 7.79 -6.48 23.96
N SER A 309 7.12 -7.38 23.24
CA SER A 309 7.13 -8.81 23.59
C SER A 309 8.38 -9.53 23.03
N SER A 310 9.09 -10.22 23.92
CA SER A 310 10.34 -10.96 23.62
C SER A 310 10.11 -12.43 23.23
N SER A 311 8.85 -12.87 23.07
CA SER A 311 8.55 -14.23 22.62
C SER A 311 8.73 -14.36 21.10
N ALA A 312 9.29 -15.48 20.63
CA ALA A 312 9.39 -15.79 19.19
C ALA A 312 8.00 -15.87 18.49
N ASP A 313 6.92 -16.11 19.24
CA ASP A 313 5.52 -16.00 18.75
C ASP A 313 5.00 -14.55 18.64
N ALA A 314 5.78 -13.55 19.08
CA ALA A 314 5.47 -12.12 18.88
C ALA A 314 5.98 -11.58 17.53
N GLU A 315 6.60 -12.43 16.70
CA GLU A 315 7.27 -12.04 15.46
C GLU A 315 6.32 -11.66 14.33
N LYS A 316 5.06 -12.09 14.40
CA LYS A 316 4.03 -11.88 13.38
C LYS A 316 2.69 -11.68 14.06
N THR A 317 2.04 -10.55 13.81
CA THR A 317 0.69 -10.33 14.31
C THR A 317 -0.34 -10.90 13.34
N ASP A 318 -1.53 -11.24 13.82
CA ASP A 318 -2.61 -11.67 12.92
C ASP A 318 -3.13 -10.56 12.01
N GLU A 319 -2.60 -9.33 12.16
CA GLU A 319 -3.00 -8.11 11.46
C GLU A 319 -2.34 -7.94 10.08
N PHE A 320 -1.20 -8.58 9.84
CA PHE A 320 -0.47 -8.48 8.57
C PHE A 320 -0.32 -9.83 7.88
N ASN A 321 -0.11 -9.79 6.56
CA ASN A 321 0.33 -10.95 5.80
C ASN A 321 1.86 -10.97 5.76
N TYR A 322 2.45 -12.12 6.10
CA TYR A 322 3.88 -12.34 6.10
C TYR A 322 4.28 -13.45 5.16
N LYS A 323 5.43 -13.28 4.50
CA LYS A 323 6.03 -14.29 3.65
C LYS A 323 6.97 -15.18 4.45
N ALA A 324 6.87 -16.48 4.21
CA ALA A 324 7.80 -17.45 4.76
C ALA A 324 9.17 -17.33 4.08
N SER A 325 10.23 -17.81 4.74
CA SER A 325 11.58 -17.89 4.17
C SER A 325 11.63 -18.68 2.85
N THR A 326 10.71 -19.62 2.67
CA THR A 326 10.55 -20.47 1.48
C THR A 326 9.52 -19.93 0.47
N TYR A 327 9.16 -18.65 0.52
CA TYR A 327 8.12 -18.09 -0.37
C TYR A 327 8.49 -18.26 -1.85
N ASP A 328 7.54 -18.81 -2.61
CA ASP A 328 7.69 -19.02 -4.06
C ASP A 328 7.30 -17.76 -4.84
N PHE A 329 8.26 -17.27 -5.64
CA PHE A 329 8.09 -16.09 -6.49
C PHE A 329 7.51 -16.43 -7.88
N SER A 330 7.12 -17.68 -8.15
CA SER A 330 6.55 -18.08 -9.44
C SER A 330 5.33 -17.25 -9.85
N ALA A 331 4.51 -16.81 -8.88
CA ALA A 331 3.34 -15.95 -9.09
C ALA A 331 3.62 -14.44 -8.93
N ALA A 332 4.85 -14.05 -8.60
CA ALA A 332 5.17 -12.68 -8.19
C ALA A 332 5.12 -11.65 -9.33
N GLY A 333 5.06 -12.10 -10.59
CA GLY A 333 5.06 -11.21 -11.77
C GLY A 333 6.39 -10.50 -11.99
N THR A 334 6.46 -9.66 -13.03
CA THR A 334 7.68 -8.89 -13.37
C THR A 334 7.56 -7.43 -12.92
N ALA A 335 8.62 -6.63 -13.12
CA ALA A 335 8.74 -5.25 -12.64
C ALA A 335 7.49 -4.37 -12.85
N LYS A 336 6.85 -4.46 -14.03
CA LYS A 336 5.74 -3.59 -14.42
C LYS A 336 4.36 -4.08 -13.97
N ASN A 337 4.24 -5.28 -13.42
CA ASN A 337 2.97 -5.77 -12.91
C ASN A 337 2.66 -5.03 -11.60
N PRO A 338 1.63 -4.16 -11.57
CA PRO A 338 1.33 -3.42 -10.36
C PRO A 338 0.84 -4.37 -9.27
N LYS A 339 1.23 -4.08 -8.04
CA LYS A 339 0.69 -4.74 -6.85
C LYS A 339 -0.09 -3.73 -6.04
N TYR A 340 -1.14 -4.21 -5.40
CA TYR A 340 -2.01 -3.40 -4.57
C TYR A 340 -1.97 -3.91 -3.14
N CYS A 341 -2.02 -3.00 -2.19
CA CYS A 341 -2.14 -3.33 -0.77
C CYS A 341 -3.13 -2.35 -0.11
N LEU A 342 -3.69 -2.76 1.03
CA LEU A 342 -4.46 -1.85 1.86
C LEU A 342 -3.56 -0.75 2.42
N GLU A 343 -4.19 0.33 2.89
CA GLU A 343 -3.51 1.33 3.70
C GLU A 343 -2.81 0.65 4.88
N ASN A 344 -1.57 1.04 5.13
CA ASN A 344 -0.76 0.59 6.25
C ASN A 344 -0.02 1.81 6.81
N THR A 345 -0.59 2.43 7.84
CA THR A 345 -0.06 3.65 8.48
C THR A 345 0.07 3.41 9.96
N PHE A 346 0.98 4.12 10.61
CA PHE A 346 1.26 3.92 12.03
C PHE A 346 1.75 5.20 12.69
N SER A 347 1.63 5.23 14.02
CA SER A 347 2.23 6.29 14.81
C SER A 347 3.76 6.20 14.82
N LEU A 348 4.42 7.26 15.28
CA LEU A 348 5.87 7.33 15.27
C LEU A 348 6.53 6.19 16.07
N ASP A 349 5.91 5.79 17.18
CA ASP A 349 6.42 4.72 18.06
C ASP A 349 6.19 3.31 17.49
N HIS A 350 5.59 3.22 16.29
CA HIS A 350 5.21 1.98 15.61
C HIS A 350 5.86 1.87 14.20
N GLN A 351 6.88 2.67 13.89
CA GLN A 351 7.69 2.50 12.67
C GLN A 351 8.71 1.35 12.81
N TYR A 352 8.21 0.10 12.81
CA TYR A 352 8.96 -1.14 13.03
C TYR A 352 8.75 -2.17 11.91
N GLN A 353 9.75 -3.05 11.73
CA GLN A 353 9.79 -3.94 10.57
C GLN A 353 8.65 -4.96 10.50
N ASN A 354 8.02 -5.32 11.63
CA ASN A 354 6.88 -6.25 11.67
C ASN A 354 5.55 -5.66 11.28
N GLN A 355 5.45 -4.35 11.12
CA GLN A 355 4.21 -3.68 10.75
C GLN A 355 4.39 -2.74 9.56
N THR A 356 5.62 -2.51 9.10
CA THR A 356 5.89 -1.72 7.89
C THR A 356 5.87 -2.57 6.63
N THR A 357 4.91 -2.30 5.73
CA THR A 357 4.88 -2.90 4.38
C THR A 357 6.24 -2.76 3.71
N ARG A 358 6.78 -3.88 3.23
CA ARG A 358 8.09 -3.95 2.57
C ARG A 358 8.00 -4.62 1.21
N VAL A 359 8.95 -4.29 0.34
CA VAL A 359 9.18 -4.92 -0.95
C VAL A 359 10.28 -5.94 -0.80
N ILE A 360 10.01 -7.20 -1.16
CA ILE A 360 11.00 -8.27 -1.28
C ILE A 360 11.35 -8.44 -2.75
N MET A 361 12.64 -8.35 -3.07
CA MET A 361 13.17 -8.54 -4.41
C MET A 361 13.96 -9.84 -4.44
N LYS A 362 13.59 -10.75 -5.34
CA LYS A 362 14.38 -11.92 -5.70
C LYS A 362 15.34 -11.50 -6.82
N ALA A 363 16.60 -11.90 -6.68
CA ALA A 363 17.66 -11.58 -7.61
C ALA A 363 18.51 -12.81 -7.92
N THR A 364 19.19 -12.75 -9.06
CA THR A 364 20.33 -13.60 -9.38
C THR A 364 21.61 -12.79 -9.11
N TYR A 365 22.48 -13.30 -8.25
CA TYR A 365 23.79 -12.72 -7.93
C TYR A 365 24.89 -13.62 -8.50
N VAL A 366 25.83 -13.03 -9.24
CA VAL A 366 26.91 -13.75 -9.92
C VAL A 366 28.24 -13.16 -9.49
N PRO A 367 29.01 -13.88 -8.64
CA PRO A 367 30.39 -13.50 -8.35
C PRO A 367 31.28 -13.47 -9.60
N LYS A 368 32.26 -12.57 -9.65
CA LYS A 368 33.17 -12.37 -10.81
C LYS A 368 33.73 -13.66 -11.42
N ASP A 369 34.10 -14.61 -10.56
CA ASP A 369 34.79 -15.84 -10.95
C ASP A 369 33.85 -17.07 -11.06
N LEU A 370 32.53 -16.87 -10.96
CA LEU A 370 31.52 -17.91 -11.08
C LEU A 370 30.61 -17.67 -12.29
N THR A 371 29.90 -18.71 -12.70
CA THR A 371 28.91 -18.60 -13.79
C THR A 371 27.50 -18.40 -13.25
N GLU A 372 26.62 -17.80 -14.05
CA GLU A 372 25.21 -17.59 -13.67
C GLU A 372 24.55 -18.94 -13.35
N GLY A 373 23.84 -18.99 -12.21
CA GLY A 373 23.19 -20.21 -11.73
C GLY A 373 24.09 -21.14 -10.92
N GLU A 374 25.37 -20.81 -10.72
CA GLU A 374 26.21 -21.57 -9.78
C GLU A 374 25.86 -21.26 -8.32
N THR A 375 25.77 -22.34 -7.52
CA THR A 375 25.63 -22.21 -6.06
C THR A 375 26.95 -21.79 -5.43
N PHE A 376 26.92 -20.78 -4.58
CA PHE A 376 28.06 -20.36 -3.78
C PHE A 376 27.71 -20.20 -2.30
N TYR A 377 28.74 -20.20 -1.46
CA TYR A 377 28.62 -20.15 -0.01
C TYR A 377 29.41 -18.97 0.56
N MET A 378 28.94 -18.43 1.67
CA MET A 378 29.63 -17.39 2.44
C MET A 378 29.59 -17.71 3.93
N PHE A 379 30.68 -17.44 4.65
CA PHE A 379 30.73 -17.58 6.10
C PHE A 379 30.49 -16.23 6.75
N ASP A 380 29.64 -16.19 7.77
CA ASP A 380 29.50 -14.98 8.58
C ASP A 380 30.85 -14.58 9.20
N GLY A 381 31.28 -13.35 8.93
CA GLY A 381 32.54 -12.81 9.43
C GLY A 381 33.79 -13.25 8.66
N LYS A 382 33.67 -13.94 7.51
CA LYS A 382 34.78 -14.14 6.57
C LYS A 382 34.44 -13.57 5.20
N SER A 383 35.43 -12.96 4.56
CA SER A 383 35.29 -12.47 3.19
C SER A 383 35.46 -13.60 2.18
N GLY A 384 34.81 -13.46 1.03
CA GLY A 384 34.98 -14.32 -0.14
C GLY A 384 33.85 -15.31 -0.37
N TYR A 385 33.81 -15.82 -1.60
CA TYR A 385 32.86 -16.81 -2.07
C TYR A 385 33.49 -18.19 -2.10
N PHE A 386 32.75 -19.17 -1.65
CA PHE A 386 33.18 -20.57 -1.66
C PHE A 386 32.32 -21.34 -2.64
N THR A 387 32.94 -22.24 -3.40
CA THR A 387 32.24 -23.25 -4.20
C THR A 387 32.03 -24.49 -3.34
N GLU A 388 31.27 -25.47 -3.84
CA GLU A 388 31.09 -26.74 -3.11
C GLU A 388 32.45 -27.41 -2.79
N SER A 389 33.40 -27.34 -3.73
CA SER A 389 34.74 -27.90 -3.57
C SER A 389 35.55 -27.18 -2.49
N THR A 390 35.56 -25.85 -2.50
CA THR A 390 36.32 -25.08 -1.50
C THR A 390 35.65 -25.15 -0.13
N LEU A 391 34.32 -25.22 -0.05
CA LEU A 391 33.60 -25.47 1.20
C LEU A 391 33.97 -26.84 1.82
N LYS A 392 33.96 -27.92 1.03
CA LYS A 392 34.41 -29.25 1.51
C LYS A 392 35.85 -29.22 2.01
N THR A 393 36.70 -28.44 1.36
CA THR A 393 38.08 -28.24 1.80
C THR A 393 38.14 -27.52 3.15
N GLN A 394 37.39 -26.43 3.33
CA GLN A 394 37.29 -25.72 4.62
C GLN A 394 36.80 -26.63 5.76
N ILE A 395 35.79 -27.45 5.50
CA ILE A 395 35.24 -28.39 6.48
C ILE A 395 36.26 -29.47 6.82
N SER A 396 36.95 -30.05 5.84
CA SER A 396 38.00 -31.05 6.08
C SER A 396 39.17 -30.48 6.91
N THR A 397 39.54 -29.22 6.65
CA THR A 397 40.51 -28.50 7.48
C THR A 397 39.99 -28.27 8.90
N ALA A 398 38.72 -27.91 9.06
CA ALA A 398 38.11 -27.74 10.38
C ALA A 398 38.02 -29.03 11.19
N ILE A 399 37.74 -30.18 10.54
CA ILE A 399 37.79 -31.51 11.17
C ILE A 399 39.21 -31.78 11.71
N THR A 400 40.24 -31.49 10.91
CA THR A 400 41.63 -31.62 11.34
C THR A 400 41.95 -30.71 12.52
N ASN A 401 41.53 -29.45 12.45
CA ASN A 401 41.75 -28.46 13.51
C ASN A 401 41.00 -28.79 14.81
N ALA A 402 39.86 -29.49 14.70
CA ALA A 402 39.10 -30.01 15.84
C ALA A 402 39.76 -31.24 16.50
N GLY A 403 40.87 -31.73 15.95
CA GLY A 403 41.66 -32.84 16.49
C GLY A 403 41.30 -34.21 15.93
N TYR A 404 40.57 -34.25 14.81
CA TYR A 404 40.11 -35.50 14.18
C TYR A 404 40.80 -35.73 12.84
N PRO A 405 41.14 -36.98 12.45
CA PRO A 405 41.69 -37.25 11.12
C PRO A 405 40.63 -37.01 10.04
N ALA A 406 40.82 -36.02 9.15
CA ALA A 406 39.83 -35.73 8.11
C ALA A 406 39.57 -36.92 7.17
N THR A 407 40.54 -37.82 6.99
CA THR A 407 40.41 -39.06 6.20
C THR A 407 39.38 -40.04 6.76
N ASP A 408 39.01 -39.90 8.05
CA ASP A 408 38.01 -40.75 8.68
C ASP A 408 36.57 -40.36 8.28
N PHE A 409 36.40 -39.24 7.57
CA PHE A 409 35.09 -38.68 7.25
C PHE A 409 34.96 -38.33 5.75
N THR A 410 33.73 -38.33 5.25
CA THR A 410 33.35 -37.77 3.94
C THR A 410 32.39 -36.62 4.14
N VAL A 411 32.62 -35.51 3.43
CA VAL A 411 31.77 -34.31 3.48
C VAL A 411 30.79 -34.33 2.31
N ALA A 412 29.53 -34.67 2.59
CA ALA A 412 28.45 -34.82 1.61
C ALA A 412 27.69 -33.51 1.34
N LEU A 413 27.57 -32.64 2.36
CA LEU A 413 26.84 -31.36 2.32
C LEU A 413 25.34 -31.50 2.03
N THR A 414 24.67 -32.50 2.59
CA THR A 414 23.25 -32.76 2.31
C THR A 414 22.36 -31.57 2.68
N ASP A 415 22.43 -31.09 3.92
CA ASP A 415 21.59 -29.99 4.40
C ASP A 415 22.15 -28.64 3.96
N MET A 416 23.49 -28.55 3.87
CA MET A 416 24.22 -27.37 3.43
C MET A 416 23.93 -26.95 1.98
N LYS A 417 23.43 -27.84 1.12
CA LYS A 417 23.10 -27.53 -0.28
C LYS A 417 21.75 -26.84 -0.46
N GLU A 418 20.91 -26.85 0.56
CA GLU A 418 19.66 -26.10 0.52
C GLU A 418 19.92 -24.60 0.69
N ALA A 419 19.01 -23.78 0.18
CA ALA A 419 19.12 -22.33 0.33
C ALA A 419 18.91 -21.93 1.80
N GLY A 420 19.62 -20.91 2.25
CA GLY A 420 19.44 -20.34 3.58
C GLY A 420 20.74 -20.28 4.39
N LYS A 421 20.59 -20.25 5.72
CA LYS A 421 21.71 -20.13 6.65
C LYS A 421 21.83 -21.37 7.53
N HIS A 422 23.02 -21.97 7.53
CA HIS A 422 23.26 -23.31 8.06
C HIS A 422 24.40 -23.34 9.08
N VAL A 423 24.32 -24.32 9.98
CA VAL A 423 25.48 -24.90 10.68
C VAL A 423 25.58 -26.35 10.23
N LEU A 424 26.76 -26.97 10.34
CA LEU A 424 26.90 -28.37 9.96
C LEU A 424 26.05 -29.26 10.85
N THR A 425 25.36 -30.21 10.22
CA THR A 425 24.60 -31.26 10.89
C THR A 425 25.21 -32.63 10.63
N ALA A 426 24.69 -33.67 11.28
CA ALA A 426 25.09 -35.05 11.03
C ALA A 426 24.77 -35.52 9.60
N SER A 427 23.87 -34.85 8.88
CA SER A 427 23.55 -35.16 7.48
C SER A 427 24.65 -34.71 6.50
N ASP A 428 25.49 -33.76 6.90
CA ASP A 428 26.52 -33.17 6.03
C ASP A 428 27.82 -33.95 6.03
N ILE A 429 28.08 -34.75 7.07
CA ILE A 429 29.34 -35.46 7.30
C ILE A 429 29.04 -36.92 7.63
N THR A 430 29.69 -37.84 6.91
CA THR A 430 29.57 -39.28 7.16
C THR A 430 30.90 -39.84 7.63
N LYS A 431 30.89 -40.61 8.72
CA LYS A 431 32.06 -41.40 9.15
C LYS A 431 32.30 -42.54 8.16
N VAL A 432 33.54 -42.68 7.71
CA VAL A 432 34.02 -43.77 6.84
C VAL A 432 34.94 -44.72 7.60
N TYR A 433 35.85 -44.17 8.42
CA TYR A 433 36.82 -44.91 9.22
C TYR A 433 36.87 -44.37 10.65
N GLY A 434 37.73 -44.95 11.50
CA GLY A 434 37.92 -44.47 12.87
C GLY A 434 36.80 -44.84 13.84
N SER A 435 36.98 -44.44 15.11
CA SER A 435 36.07 -44.76 16.22
C SER A 435 35.19 -43.59 16.67
N VAL A 436 35.41 -42.39 16.13
CA VAL A 436 34.66 -41.17 16.49
C VAL A 436 33.42 -41.06 15.62
N ASP A 437 32.24 -41.04 16.25
CA ASP A 437 30.97 -40.82 15.55
C ASP A 437 30.73 -39.33 15.27
N VAL A 438 29.89 -39.03 14.26
CA VAL A 438 29.45 -37.67 13.93
C VAL A 438 28.29 -37.31 14.86
N ASP A 439 28.61 -37.00 16.11
CA ASP A 439 27.67 -36.59 17.15
C ASP A 439 27.75 -35.08 17.44
N ASP A 440 26.94 -34.60 18.38
CA ASP A 440 26.89 -33.18 18.76
C ASP A 440 28.23 -32.65 19.29
N VAL A 441 29.05 -33.51 19.93
CA VAL A 441 30.36 -33.12 20.46
C VAL A 441 31.35 -32.91 19.30
N PHE A 442 31.36 -33.82 18.34
CA PHE A 442 32.14 -33.68 17.11
C PHE A 442 31.70 -32.42 16.34
N LEU A 443 30.40 -32.27 16.06
CA LEU A 443 29.85 -31.15 15.30
C LEU A 443 30.11 -29.82 16.00
N GLY A 444 29.97 -29.76 17.33
CA GLY A 444 30.27 -28.56 18.12
C GLY A 444 31.71 -28.08 17.94
N LYS A 445 32.70 -29.00 17.96
CA LYS A 445 34.11 -28.65 17.73
C LYS A 445 34.40 -28.25 16.29
N VAL A 446 33.81 -28.94 15.31
CA VAL A 446 34.04 -28.64 13.89
C VAL A 446 33.40 -27.31 13.50
N ASN A 447 32.16 -27.05 13.93
CA ASN A 447 31.49 -25.76 13.74
C ASN A 447 32.27 -24.62 14.42
N ALA A 448 32.78 -24.82 15.63
CA ALA A 448 33.64 -23.85 16.30
C ALA A 448 34.95 -23.60 15.52
N ALA A 449 35.59 -24.64 15.00
CA ALA A 449 36.79 -24.53 14.17
C ALA A 449 36.54 -23.82 12.81
N LEU A 450 35.30 -23.85 12.31
CA LEU A 450 34.87 -23.05 11.16
C LEU A 450 34.60 -21.57 11.52
N GLY A 451 34.53 -21.24 12.80
CA GLY A 451 34.18 -19.91 13.29
C GLY A 451 32.68 -19.66 13.40
N LEU A 452 31.86 -20.72 13.43
CA LEU A 452 30.39 -20.65 13.54
C LEU A 452 29.93 -20.55 15.01
N THR A 453 30.62 -19.71 15.79
CA THR A 453 30.24 -19.39 17.18
C THR A 453 29.39 -18.13 17.21
N ASP A 454 28.72 -17.88 18.33
CA ASP A 454 27.97 -16.63 18.57
C ASP A 454 26.87 -16.37 17.52
N GLY A 455 26.23 -17.44 17.05
CA GLY A 455 25.13 -17.38 16.07
C GLY A 455 25.57 -17.20 14.62
N LYS A 456 26.88 -17.17 14.32
CA LYS A 456 27.41 -17.14 12.95
C LYS A 456 27.09 -18.43 12.20
N LYS A 457 26.71 -18.28 10.93
CA LYS A 457 26.29 -19.38 10.05
C LYS A 457 27.05 -19.33 8.72
N ILE A 458 26.81 -20.34 7.90
CA ILE A 458 27.18 -20.37 6.49
C ILE A 458 25.92 -20.08 5.67
N SER A 459 25.96 -19.06 4.82
CA SER A 459 24.92 -18.74 3.87
C SER A 459 25.11 -19.53 2.58
N THR A 460 24.08 -20.23 2.11
CA THR A 460 24.05 -20.96 0.84
C THR A 460 23.17 -20.24 -0.16
N TYR A 461 23.79 -19.65 -1.17
CA TYR A 461 23.11 -18.98 -2.29
C TYR A 461 22.84 -20.01 -3.39
N LYS A 462 21.82 -20.85 -3.18
CA LYS A 462 21.44 -21.90 -4.13
C LYS A 462 21.10 -21.26 -5.47
N ASP A 463 21.74 -21.76 -6.52
CA ASP A 463 21.64 -21.26 -7.90
C ASP A 463 21.92 -19.75 -8.04
N GLY A 464 22.74 -19.18 -7.16
CA GLY A 464 23.05 -17.74 -7.11
C GLY A 464 21.86 -16.87 -6.69
N VAL A 465 20.78 -17.46 -6.17
CA VAL A 465 19.58 -16.71 -5.74
C VAL A 465 19.88 -15.90 -4.49
N SER A 466 19.50 -14.64 -4.51
CA SER A 466 19.67 -13.69 -3.43
C SER A 466 18.41 -12.83 -3.24
N TYR A 467 18.12 -12.43 -2.01
CA TYR A 467 16.94 -11.65 -1.66
C TYR A 467 17.30 -10.31 -1.01
N TYR A 468 16.60 -9.26 -1.43
CA TYR A 468 16.76 -7.90 -0.92
C TYR A 468 15.43 -7.36 -0.41
N ILE A 469 15.48 -6.47 0.58
CA ILE A 469 14.32 -5.79 1.12
C ILE A 469 14.46 -4.29 0.90
N ALA A 470 13.37 -3.64 0.48
CA ALA A 470 13.21 -2.20 0.54
C ALA A 470 11.94 -1.86 1.34
N ARG A 471 12.03 -0.83 2.18
CA ARG A 471 10.86 -0.26 2.89
C ARG A 471 10.41 0.99 2.16
N ILE A 472 9.10 1.15 1.99
CA ILE A 472 8.54 2.25 1.22
C ILE A 472 8.44 3.49 2.12
N LYS A 473 9.25 4.49 1.81
CA LYS A 473 9.13 5.81 2.44
C LYS A 473 7.96 6.56 1.83
N HIS A 474 6.98 6.94 2.64
CA HIS A 474 5.88 7.79 2.18
C HIS A 474 6.38 9.24 2.08
N PHE A 475 6.85 9.82 3.18
CA PHE A 475 7.62 11.07 3.12
C PHE A 475 9.10 10.77 3.03
N GLY A 476 9.70 11.08 1.88
CA GLY A 476 11.13 10.82 1.62
C GLY A 476 12.08 11.62 2.52
N ASP A 477 13.38 11.35 2.40
CA ASP A 477 14.43 11.89 3.28
C ASP A 477 14.48 13.43 3.32
N ALA A 478 14.06 14.12 2.24
CA ALA A 478 13.97 15.58 2.24
C ALA A 478 12.90 16.12 3.21
N GLN A 479 11.84 15.36 3.46
CA GLN A 479 10.72 15.74 4.34
C GLN A 479 10.82 15.09 5.73
N THR A 480 11.60 14.01 5.87
CA THR A 480 11.80 13.26 7.12
C THR A 480 13.27 12.87 7.35
N PRO A 481 14.21 13.83 7.40
CA PRO A 481 15.64 13.53 7.35
C PRO A 481 16.12 12.69 8.53
N TRP A 482 16.73 11.54 8.23
CA TRP A 482 17.41 10.65 9.18
C TRP A 482 18.70 10.12 8.54
N ASN A 483 19.78 10.04 9.32
CA ASN A 483 21.07 9.51 8.87
C ASN A 483 21.48 8.28 9.69
N SER A 484 22.21 7.35 9.06
CA SER A 484 22.78 6.18 9.74
C SER A 484 23.60 6.62 10.95
N GLY A 485 23.37 5.96 12.09
CA GLY A 485 24.03 6.27 13.37
C GLY A 485 23.34 7.34 14.22
N GLU A 486 22.31 8.04 13.72
CA GLU A 486 21.46 8.89 14.54
C GLU A 486 20.56 8.05 15.48
N PRO A 487 20.22 8.55 16.68
CA PRO A 487 19.20 7.92 17.52
C PRO A 487 17.89 7.72 16.76
N THR A 488 17.20 6.62 17.02
CA THR A 488 15.96 6.27 16.34
C THR A 488 14.82 7.16 16.82
N TYR A 489 14.26 7.93 15.88
CA TYR A 489 13.09 8.83 15.89
C TYR A 489 12.83 9.76 17.10
N GLY A 490 13.13 9.39 18.33
CA GLY A 490 12.78 10.11 19.55
C GLY A 490 11.28 10.05 19.85
N THR A 491 10.85 10.76 20.90
CA THR A 491 9.44 10.81 21.32
C THR A 491 8.91 12.25 21.36
N GLY A 492 7.60 12.42 21.42
CA GLY A 492 6.94 13.72 21.57
C GLY A 492 6.73 14.49 20.26
N VAL A 493 6.29 15.75 20.39
CA VAL A 493 5.81 16.56 19.24
C VAL A 493 6.93 16.88 18.25
N GLU A 494 8.13 17.24 18.72
CA GLU A 494 9.24 17.59 17.84
C GLU A 494 9.73 16.39 17.02
N ALA A 495 9.75 15.20 17.63
CA ALA A 495 10.02 13.95 16.94
C ALA A 495 8.98 13.66 15.85
N LYS A 496 7.68 13.83 16.16
CA LYS A 496 6.60 13.65 15.17
C LYS A 496 6.68 14.64 14.00
N LYS A 497 6.95 15.92 14.28
CA LYS A 497 7.21 16.94 13.23
C LYS A 497 8.39 16.57 12.32
N LYS A 498 9.38 15.85 12.84
CA LYS A 498 10.54 15.44 12.05
C LYS A 498 10.29 14.15 11.28
N TYR A 499 9.67 13.14 11.89
CA TYR A 499 9.73 11.76 11.39
C TYR A 499 8.38 11.08 11.12
N LEU A 500 7.24 11.62 11.57
CA LEU A 500 5.94 10.97 11.36
C LEU A 500 5.63 10.84 9.87
N GLY A 501 5.20 9.63 9.48
CA GLY A 501 4.86 9.29 8.10
C GLY A 501 6.07 9.09 7.19
N ARG A 502 7.27 8.94 7.77
CA ARG A 502 8.46 8.58 7.00
C ARG A 502 8.25 7.29 6.22
N TYR A 503 7.73 6.25 6.87
CA TYR A 503 7.34 4.99 6.25
C TYR A 503 5.82 4.81 6.30
N GLY A 504 5.27 4.08 5.33
CA GLY A 504 3.86 3.71 5.32
C GLY A 504 3.24 3.68 3.91
N MET A 505 2.07 3.07 3.82
CA MET A 505 1.27 2.96 2.60
C MET A 505 -0.03 3.73 2.81
N VAL A 506 -0.18 4.88 2.18
CA VAL A 506 -1.43 5.66 2.19
C VAL A 506 -2.28 5.27 0.97
N ARG A 507 -3.60 5.09 1.17
CA ARG A 507 -4.53 4.77 0.09
C ARG A 507 -4.50 5.80 -1.05
N ASN A 508 -4.86 5.37 -2.25
CA ASN A 508 -4.89 6.18 -3.47
C ASN A 508 -3.55 6.86 -3.85
N ASN A 509 -2.42 6.34 -3.34
CA ASN A 509 -1.09 6.72 -3.76
C ASN A 509 -0.47 5.61 -4.62
N TRP A 510 0.34 6.02 -5.61
CA TRP A 510 1.14 5.13 -6.43
C TRP A 510 2.62 5.33 -6.09
N TYR A 511 3.23 4.30 -5.50
CA TYR A 511 4.65 4.23 -5.19
C TYR A 511 5.38 3.48 -6.31
N GLU A 512 6.21 4.19 -7.06
CA GLU A 512 7.13 3.58 -8.02
C GLU A 512 8.52 3.48 -7.37
N LEU A 513 9.06 2.26 -7.33
CA LEU A 513 10.38 1.98 -6.79
C LEU A 513 11.40 1.78 -7.90
N THR A 514 12.56 2.40 -7.72
CA THR A 514 13.74 2.20 -8.57
C THR A 514 14.87 1.65 -7.72
N VAL A 515 15.51 0.57 -8.17
CA VAL A 515 16.78 0.11 -7.59
C VAL A 515 17.92 0.93 -8.21
N ASN A 516 18.65 1.67 -7.38
CA ASN A 516 19.74 2.53 -7.84
C ASN A 516 21.10 1.81 -7.78
N SER A 517 21.30 1.00 -6.74
CA SER A 517 22.53 0.23 -6.57
C SER A 517 22.36 -0.93 -5.58
N VAL A 518 23.26 -1.90 -5.69
CA VAL A 518 23.44 -3.02 -4.76
C VAL A 518 24.90 -3.03 -4.33
N SER A 519 25.20 -3.24 -3.04
CA SER A 519 26.57 -3.14 -2.50
C SER A 519 27.16 -4.47 -2.05
N ASN A 520 26.33 -5.51 -1.89
CA ASN A 520 26.73 -6.86 -1.46
C ASN A 520 25.67 -7.87 -1.92
N PRO A 521 25.96 -9.18 -1.89
CA PRO A 521 24.92 -10.20 -1.89
C PRO A 521 23.88 -9.91 -0.80
N GLY A 522 22.62 -10.15 -1.11
CA GLY A 522 21.51 -10.08 -0.16
C GLY A 522 21.44 -11.33 0.72
N SER A 523 20.25 -11.67 1.19
CA SER A 523 20.01 -12.90 1.97
C SER A 523 19.91 -14.12 1.05
N PRO A 524 20.40 -15.31 1.46
CA PRO A 524 20.27 -16.56 0.68
C PRO A 524 18.83 -17.09 0.61
N ASP A 525 17.97 -16.65 1.52
CA ASP A 525 16.54 -16.97 1.61
C ASP A 525 15.72 -15.69 1.84
N VAL A 526 14.40 -15.80 1.77
CA VAL A 526 13.52 -14.65 2.01
C VAL A 526 13.75 -14.16 3.45
N PRO A 527 14.23 -12.90 3.64
CA PRO A 527 14.69 -12.51 4.97
C PRO A 527 13.51 -12.43 5.94
N GLU A 528 13.73 -12.89 7.16
CA GLU A 528 12.73 -12.84 8.21
C GLU A 528 12.39 -11.40 8.61
N VAL A 529 11.29 -11.26 9.33
CA VAL A 529 10.82 -9.99 9.88
C VAL A 529 11.32 -9.89 11.31
N ASN A 530 12.03 -8.80 11.64
CA ASN A 530 12.52 -8.57 13.00
C ASN A 530 11.55 -7.66 13.76
N PRO A 531 10.73 -8.17 14.69
CA PRO A 531 9.63 -7.40 15.29
C PRO A 531 10.07 -6.21 16.13
N ASN A 532 11.21 -6.33 16.80
CA ASN A 532 11.70 -5.31 17.74
C ASN A 532 12.73 -4.37 17.09
N THR A 533 12.89 -4.44 15.77
CA THR A 533 13.81 -3.58 15.04
C THR A 533 13.05 -2.42 14.40
N PRO A 534 13.47 -1.17 14.62
CA PRO A 534 12.93 -0.03 13.88
C PRO A 534 13.21 -0.13 12.36
N ASP A 535 12.46 0.63 11.57
CA ASP A 535 12.62 0.60 10.10
C ASP A 535 13.96 1.17 9.61
N ASP A 536 14.43 2.25 10.26
CA ASP A 536 15.76 2.81 10.07
C ASP A 536 16.75 2.14 11.03
N GLU A 537 17.74 1.45 10.47
CA GLU A 537 18.82 0.80 11.22
C GLU A 537 20.19 1.17 10.64
N GLY A 538 21.22 1.21 11.50
CA GLY A 538 22.59 1.43 11.05
C GLY A 538 23.10 0.22 10.27
N ASP A 539 23.65 0.47 9.08
CA ASP A 539 24.61 -0.40 8.36
C ASP A 539 24.11 -1.72 7.74
N LYS A 540 22.80 -1.88 7.48
CA LYS A 540 22.24 -3.13 6.89
C LYS A 540 21.59 -3.00 5.50
N TYR A 541 21.85 -1.92 4.78
CA TYR A 541 21.27 -1.72 3.45
C TYR A 541 22.20 -2.21 2.34
N TYR A 542 22.02 -3.46 1.91
CA TYR A 542 22.71 -4.01 0.73
C TYR A 542 22.12 -3.52 -0.59
N ILE A 543 20.96 -2.85 -0.54
CA ILE A 543 20.28 -2.28 -1.69
C ILE A 543 19.90 -0.82 -1.43
N ASN A 544 20.13 0.03 -2.42
CA ASN A 544 19.68 1.41 -2.41
C ASN A 544 18.51 1.57 -3.39
N CYS A 545 17.36 1.96 -2.87
CA CYS A 545 16.18 2.24 -3.68
C CYS A 545 15.76 3.70 -3.56
N SER A 546 15.20 4.25 -4.63
CA SER A 546 14.42 5.49 -4.58
C SER A 546 12.94 5.17 -4.75
N VAL A 547 12.09 5.96 -4.09
CA VAL A 547 10.63 5.88 -4.21
C VAL A 547 10.14 7.19 -4.80
N LYS A 548 9.38 7.10 -5.89
CA LYS A 548 8.61 8.22 -6.44
C LYS A 548 7.13 8.00 -6.14
N ILE A 549 6.47 8.99 -5.54
CA ILE A 549 5.02 8.97 -5.38
C ILE A 549 4.42 9.67 -6.60
N LEU A 550 3.86 8.87 -7.50
CA LEU A 550 3.21 9.33 -8.71
C LEU A 550 1.75 9.67 -8.44
N SER A 551 1.19 10.54 -9.28
CA SER A 551 -0.25 10.75 -9.26
C SER A 551 -0.97 9.54 -9.83
N TRP A 552 -1.88 8.94 -9.06
CA TRP A 552 -2.68 7.81 -9.52
C TRP A 552 -3.98 8.28 -10.20
N ALA A 553 -3.82 8.94 -11.34
CA ALA A 553 -4.91 9.55 -12.11
C ALA A 553 -4.97 8.99 -13.55
N LYS A 554 -6.15 9.09 -14.16
CA LYS A 554 -6.37 8.69 -15.56
C LYS A 554 -6.07 9.89 -16.43
N ARG A 555 -5.21 9.76 -17.43
CA ARG A 555 -5.18 10.68 -18.56
C ARG A 555 -5.67 9.94 -19.79
N VAL A 556 -6.18 10.69 -20.74
CA VAL A 556 -6.64 10.17 -22.02
C VAL A 556 -5.91 10.99 -23.07
N HIS A 557 -4.97 10.35 -23.76
CA HIS A 557 -4.29 10.95 -24.89
C HIS A 557 -5.16 10.82 -26.14
N GLY A 558 -5.54 11.95 -26.74
CA GLY A 558 -6.02 11.97 -28.12
C GLY A 558 -4.84 11.80 -29.06
N ILE A 559 -4.87 10.77 -29.92
CA ILE A 559 -3.94 10.66 -31.05
C ILE A 559 -4.64 11.33 -32.23
N ASP A 560 -4.18 12.53 -32.62
CA ASP A 560 -4.47 13.05 -33.95
C ASP A 560 -3.68 12.21 -34.97
N LEU A 561 -4.39 11.62 -35.94
CA LEU A 561 -3.81 10.87 -37.06
C LEU A 561 -3.24 11.79 -38.13
#